data_AF-A0A3L6PH43-F1
#
_entry.id   AF-A0A3L6PH43-F1
#
_cell.length_a   1.000
_cell.length_b   1.000
_cell.length_c   1.000
_cell.angle_alpha   90.00
_cell.angle_beta   90.00
_cell.angle_gamma   90.00
#
_symmetry.space_group_name_H-M   'P 1'
#
loop_
_entity.id
_entity.type
_entity.pdbx_description
1 polymer ?
#
loop_
_entity_poly.entity_id
_entity_poly.type
_entity_poly.pdbx_seq_one_letter_code
_entity_poly.pdbx_strand_id
1 'polypeptide(L)'
;MASPRRAALCLALCLLVLPRPPAAAAQTTNLTAGTALAPPRYITSPSGVFAFGFRALDSDPTQFILATWFRLDGGAANGSSGNSSSPTPPQNVVWFAKKADTGATPLATARSALSVTPDGQLALVDGANGSSSVLWSPPANSSVKRASVLALLDSGDLWLIADGGGVLWQSFAHPRDTLLLGQSVAWDTGATGKLVSKRAHAKFTTGRFSLGVQADGNVVLYVDLLDGNDPDNAYWQAHTNGGGGGTVVSFDEPGRLYYTLRNGTVQNLVPPMPNSTLGKYYQFARMDPDGIQRLQPEDVRAPGPVRPGVLPRRDQGPAQLRVPERYTYFDPQHRDTGCAPEFAPQSCGAEDGDPAAFALVEVPNTTWETSLHYEELSPATADQCRDYCLNDCFCAAALITGGTKCIEMAALTNGRQANDPATKALIKVRTTKTPAASSPGTRTILHYRIITGCLAFLSLATIGGLLAQHHLNRKNTARQRLLGFC
;
A
#
# COMPACT_ATOMS: atom_id res chain seq x y z
N MET A 1 -33.72 70.84 2.46
CA MET A 1 -33.57 70.18 3.78
C MET A 1 -34.25 68.83 3.71
N ALA A 2 -33.47 67.75 3.61
CA ALA A 2 -33.95 66.37 3.62
C ALA A 2 -33.17 65.58 4.68
N SER A 3 -33.91 64.79 5.46
CA SER A 3 -33.57 64.24 6.78
C SER A 3 -32.61 63.03 6.76
N PRO A 4 -31.69 62.90 7.74
CA PRO A 4 -30.80 61.76 7.88
C PRO A 4 -31.43 60.70 8.80
N ARG A 5 -32.38 59.89 8.31
CA ARG A 5 -32.93 58.76 9.09
C ARG A 5 -32.99 57.41 8.36
N ARG A 6 -32.41 57.28 7.17
CA ARG A 6 -32.40 56.00 6.42
C ARG A 6 -31.06 55.24 6.41
N ALA A 7 -29.99 55.80 6.96
CA ALA A 7 -28.68 55.14 6.98
C ALA A 7 -28.48 54.13 8.13
N ALA A 8 -29.31 54.18 9.18
CA ALA A 8 -29.13 53.34 10.37
C ALA A 8 -29.69 51.92 10.24
N LEU A 9 -30.62 51.67 9.31
CA LEU A 9 -31.28 50.35 9.19
C LEU A 9 -30.47 49.35 8.35
N CYS A 10 -29.60 49.81 7.44
CA CYS A 10 -28.74 48.93 6.63
C CYS A 10 -27.52 48.41 7.40
N LEU A 11 -27.07 49.11 8.45
CA LEU A 11 -25.92 48.65 9.25
C LEU A 11 -26.25 47.48 10.18
N ALA A 12 -27.52 47.33 10.59
CA ALA A 12 -27.95 46.26 11.48
C ALA A 12 -28.17 44.92 10.75
N LEU A 13 -28.49 44.94 9.45
CA LEU A 13 -28.67 43.71 8.66
C LEU A 13 -27.35 43.13 8.11
N CYS A 14 -26.32 43.97 7.92
CA CYS A 14 -25.00 43.53 7.46
C CYS A 14 -24.16 42.83 8.54
N LEU A 15 -24.52 42.93 9.84
CA LEU A 15 -23.83 42.24 10.93
C LEU A 15 -24.27 40.78 11.12
N LEU A 16 -25.30 40.31 10.41
CA LEU A 16 -25.78 38.91 10.45
C LEU A 16 -25.20 38.03 9.33
N VAL A 17 -24.35 38.58 8.46
CA VAL A 17 -23.68 37.84 7.37
C VAL A 17 -22.15 38.02 7.47
N LEU A 18 -21.61 37.91 8.68
CA LEU A 18 -20.19 37.59 8.81
C LEU A 18 -20.04 36.10 8.53
N PRO A 19 -19.17 35.68 7.58
CA PRO A 19 -18.85 34.28 7.41
C PRO A 19 -18.32 33.78 8.74
N ARG A 20 -19.03 32.82 9.33
CA ARG A 20 -18.55 32.08 10.50
C ARG A 20 -17.13 31.62 10.14
N PRO A 21 -16.09 31.98 10.91
CA PRO A 21 -14.77 31.42 10.65
C PRO A 21 -14.94 29.91 10.59
N PRO A 22 -14.30 29.20 9.64
CA PRO A 22 -14.34 27.75 9.63
C PRO A 22 -14.02 27.31 11.05
N ALA A 23 -14.94 26.58 11.67
CA ALA A 23 -14.69 26.03 13.00
C ALA A 23 -13.36 25.30 12.87
N ALA A 24 -12.34 25.78 13.57
CA ALA A 24 -11.08 25.06 13.66
C ALA A 24 -11.46 23.64 14.04
N ALA A 25 -11.16 22.67 13.18
CA ALA A 25 -11.47 21.28 13.46
C ALA A 25 -10.80 20.96 14.79
N ALA A 26 -11.60 20.71 15.83
CA ALA A 26 -11.08 20.34 17.12
C ALA A 26 -10.15 19.15 16.91
N GLN A 27 -8.90 19.27 17.39
CA GLN A 27 -7.91 18.21 17.28
C GLN A 27 -8.38 17.06 18.18
N THR A 28 -9.04 16.08 17.57
CA THR A 28 -9.62 14.95 18.29
C THR A 28 -8.50 14.01 18.70
N THR A 29 -8.29 13.82 20.00
CA THR A 29 -7.27 12.88 20.52
C THR A 29 -7.76 11.44 20.51
N ASN A 30 -9.07 11.23 20.72
CA ASN A 30 -9.68 9.90 20.84
C ASN A 30 -11.02 9.84 20.10
N LEU A 31 -11.37 8.66 19.59
CA LEU A 31 -12.70 8.40 19.03
C LEU A 31 -13.56 7.68 20.08
N THR A 32 -14.61 8.33 20.57
CA THR A 32 -15.47 7.81 21.64
C THR A 32 -16.72 7.11 21.09
N ALA A 33 -17.33 6.23 21.89
CA ALA A 33 -18.57 5.56 21.55
C ALA A 33 -19.67 6.56 21.15
N GLY A 34 -20.38 6.26 20.06
CA GLY A 34 -21.38 7.12 19.44
C GLY A 34 -20.81 8.19 18.49
N THR A 35 -19.49 8.29 18.34
CA THR A 35 -18.85 9.23 17.41
C THR A 35 -18.27 8.53 16.19
N ALA A 36 -18.05 9.31 15.13
CA ALA A 36 -17.51 8.83 13.87
C ALA A 36 -16.42 9.77 13.33
N LEU A 37 -15.40 9.15 12.74
CA LEU A 37 -14.35 9.77 11.96
C LEU A 37 -14.69 9.57 10.47
N ALA A 38 -14.59 10.63 9.67
CA ALA A 38 -14.82 10.57 8.23
C ALA A 38 -13.57 11.08 7.50
N PRO A 39 -13.26 10.60 6.28
CA PRO A 39 -12.11 11.08 5.53
C PRO A 39 -12.15 12.60 5.31
N PRO A 40 -10.99 13.29 5.31
CA PRO A 40 -9.63 12.79 5.57
C PRO A 40 -9.22 12.93 7.06
N ARG A 41 -10.17 12.91 8.00
CA ARG A 41 -9.88 13.18 9.42
C ARG A 41 -9.09 12.04 10.09
N TYR A 42 -8.38 12.38 11.15
CA TYR A 42 -7.57 11.48 11.98
C TYR A 42 -7.59 11.91 13.45
N ILE A 43 -7.21 10.98 14.34
CA ILE A 43 -6.86 11.25 15.74
C ILE A 43 -5.35 11.31 15.92
N THR A 44 -4.88 11.87 17.03
CA THR A 44 -3.44 12.00 17.31
C THR A 44 -3.07 11.44 18.67
N SER A 45 -1.84 10.94 18.80
CA SER A 45 -1.27 10.60 20.11
C SER A 45 -1.17 11.87 20.98
N PRO A 46 -1.13 11.75 22.32
CA PRO A 46 -0.99 12.90 23.23
C PRO A 46 0.21 13.81 22.90
N SER A 47 1.35 13.24 22.53
CA SER A 47 2.54 13.96 22.06
C SER A 47 2.39 14.60 20.69
N GLY A 48 1.39 14.20 19.91
CA GLY A 48 1.18 14.64 18.53
C GLY A 48 2.09 13.96 17.50
N VAL A 49 2.98 13.06 17.92
CA VAL A 49 3.96 12.35 17.07
C VAL A 49 3.29 11.39 16.10
N PHE A 50 2.28 10.67 16.56
CA PHE A 50 1.54 9.73 15.71
C PHE A 50 0.16 10.29 15.38
N ALA A 51 -0.31 9.98 14.17
CA ALA A 51 -1.71 10.11 13.80
C ALA A 51 -2.27 8.75 13.37
N PHE A 52 -3.56 8.57 13.60
CA PHE A 52 -4.33 7.42 13.14
C PHE A 52 -5.63 7.89 12.47
N GLY A 53 -5.89 7.44 11.26
CA GLY A 53 -7.13 7.78 10.54
C GLY A 53 -7.02 7.55 9.05
N PHE A 54 -7.73 8.38 8.28
CA PHE A 54 -7.81 8.24 6.83
C PHE A 54 -6.60 8.90 6.15
N ARG A 55 -5.77 8.08 5.49
CA ARG A 55 -4.68 8.54 4.62
C ARG A 55 -5.07 8.32 3.17
N ALA A 56 -5.14 9.40 2.38
CA ALA A 56 -5.39 9.31 0.93
C ALA A 56 -4.30 8.48 0.24
N LEU A 57 -4.62 7.76 -0.84
CA LEU A 57 -3.62 7.07 -1.65
C LEU A 57 -2.92 8.04 -2.60
N ASP A 58 -1.63 7.82 -2.85
CA ASP A 58 -0.85 8.68 -3.77
C ASP A 58 -1.26 8.44 -5.23
N SER A 59 -1.69 7.21 -5.54
CA SER A 59 -2.18 6.86 -6.87
C SER A 59 -3.61 7.34 -7.15
N ASP A 60 -4.42 7.53 -6.10
CA ASP A 60 -5.79 8.01 -6.20
C ASP A 60 -6.18 8.76 -4.90
N PRO A 61 -6.17 10.11 -4.90
CA PRO A 61 -6.46 10.89 -3.71
C PRO A 61 -7.94 10.83 -3.27
N THR A 62 -8.81 10.19 -4.06
CA THR A 62 -10.23 9.95 -3.69
C THR A 62 -10.43 8.69 -2.86
N GLN A 63 -9.40 7.83 -2.81
CA GLN A 63 -9.38 6.60 -2.03
C GLN A 63 -8.50 6.76 -0.80
N PHE A 64 -8.93 6.17 0.31
CA PHE A 64 -8.27 6.29 1.60
C PHE A 64 -7.99 4.91 2.21
N ILE A 65 -6.84 4.77 2.85
CA ILE A 65 -6.56 3.65 3.74
C ILE A 65 -6.71 4.11 5.20
N LEU A 66 -7.03 3.17 6.07
CA LEU A 66 -6.98 3.39 7.52
C LEU A 66 -5.59 3.02 8.04
N ALA A 67 -4.86 3.99 8.59
CA ALA A 67 -3.44 3.84 8.88
C ALA A 67 -2.99 4.62 10.11
N THR A 68 -1.83 4.23 10.66
CA THR A 68 -1.05 5.00 11.64
C THR A 68 0.23 5.49 10.98
N TRP A 69 0.60 6.77 11.20
CA TRP A 69 1.82 7.35 10.64
C TRP A 69 2.51 8.35 11.56
N PHE A 70 3.81 8.57 11.34
CA PHE A 70 4.56 9.67 11.95
C PHE A 70 4.15 11.02 11.35
N ARG A 71 3.92 12.00 12.23
CA ARG A 71 3.68 13.41 11.88
C ARG A 71 5.00 14.18 12.00
N LEU A 72 5.77 14.19 10.92
CA LEU A 72 7.07 14.86 10.85
C LEU A 72 6.98 16.32 10.40
N ASP A 73 5.81 16.73 9.92
CA ASP A 73 5.54 18.12 9.55
C ASP A 73 5.40 18.96 10.82
N GLY A 74 6.54 19.33 11.42
CA GLY A 74 6.71 20.46 12.33
C GLY A 74 5.50 20.80 13.21
N GLY A 75 5.04 19.86 14.03
CA GLY A 75 4.19 20.15 15.19
C GLY A 75 4.97 20.86 16.30
N ALA A 76 5.75 21.89 15.97
CA ALA A 76 6.31 22.79 16.94
C ALA A 76 5.17 23.69 17.43
N ALA A 77 4.56 23.33 18.56
CA ALA A 77 4.07 24.18 19.66
C ALA A 77 3.46 25.59 19.39
N ASN A 78 3.14 25.97 18.15
CA ASN A 78 2.72 27.31 17.76
C ASN A 78 1.82 27.22 16.52
N GLY A 79 0.56 26.81 16.71
CA GLY A 79 -0.61 27.36 16.02
C GLY A 79 -0.68 27.44 14.48
N SER A 80 0.27 26.93 13.70
CA SER A 80 0.19 26.92 12.24
C SER A 80 -0.53 25.65 11.78
N SER A 81 -1.84 25.79 11.58
CA SER A 81 -2.64 24.89 10.75
C SER A 81 -2.08 24.92 9.32
N GLY A 82 -1.08 24.08 9.05
CA GLY A 82 -0.63 23.81 7.70
C GLY A 82 -1.70 23.01 6.98
N ASN A 83 -2.45 23.64 6.07
CA ASN A 83 -3.00 22.96 4.90
C ASN A 83 -1.80 22.45 4.07
N SER A 84 -1.15 21.37 4.52
CA SER A 84 -0.26 20.61 3.66
C SER A 84 -1.17 19.75 2.79
N SER A 85 -1.43 20.24 1.58
CA SER A 85 -2.17 19.52 0.54
C SER A 85 -1.38 18.34 -0.05
N SER A 86 -0.23 17.97 0.56
CA SER A 86 0.55 16.81 0.16
C SER A 86 0.23 15.63 1.08
N PRO A 87 -0.09 14.43 0.55
CA PRO A 87 -0.26 13.25 1.37
C PRO A 87 1.03 12.95 2.15
N THR A 88 0.89 12.54 3.41
CA THR A 88 2.02 12.07 4.23
C THR A 88 2.84 11.05 3.45
N PRO A 89 4.18 11.17 3.37
CA PRO A 89 5.01 10.21 2.64
C PRO A 89 4.68 8.75 3.01
N PRO A 90 4.57 7.81 2.04
CA PRO A 90 4.22 6.42 2.31
C PRO A 90 5.15 5.70 3.30
N GLN A 91 6.38 6.19 3.45
CA GLN A 91 7.37 5.64 4.39
C GLN A 91 6.99 5.91 5.85
N ASN A 92 6.27 7.00 6.12
CA ASN A 92 5.89 7.38 7.47
C ASN A 92 4.75 6.50 8.02
N VAL A 93 4.07 5.74 7.16
CA VAL A 93 2.99 4.83 7.56
C VAL A 93 3.60 3.59 8.21
N VAL A 94 3.34 3.40 9.49
CA VAL A 94 3.91 2.34 10.34
C VAL A 94 2.93 1.23 10.67
N TRP A 95 1.63 1.47 10.45
CA TRP A 95 0.60 0.46 10.58
C TRP A 95 -0.56 0.79 9.64
N PHE A 96 -1.25 -0.23 9.14
CA PHE A 96 -2.46 -0.04 8.33
C PHE A 96 -3.41 -1.22 8.45
N ALA A 97 -4.70 -0.94 8.29
CA ALA A 97 -5.75 -1.94 8.40
C ALA A 97 -5.63 -2.99 7.30
N LYS A 98 -5.90 -4.24 7.68
CA LYS A 98 -6.07 -5.38 6.78
C LYS A 98 -7.29 -6.16 7.22
N LYS A 99 -8.08 -6.63 6.25
CA LYS A 99 -9.19 -7.53 6.52
C LYS A 99 -8.65 -8.87 7.02
N ALA A 100 -9.26 -9.42 8.07
CA ALA A 100 -8.79 -10.65 8.72
C ALA A 100 -9.01 -11.89 7.83
N ASP A 101 -10.04 -11.89 6.99
CA ASP A 101 -10.43 -13.01 6.13
C ASP A 101 -9.60 -13.12 4.84
N THR A 102 -9.27 -11.97 4.24
CA THR A 102 -8.70 -11.88 2.90
C THR A 102 -7.29 -11.30 2.89
N GLY A 103 -6.82 -10.73 4.00
CA GLY A 103 -5.56 -9.99 4.04
C GLY A 103 -5.54 -8.72 3.17
N ALA A 104 -6.67 -8.36 2.55
CA ALA A 104 -6.79 -7.22 1.66
C ALA A 104 -6.78 -5.91 2.47
N THR A 105 -6.20 -4.87 1.88
CA THR A 105 -6.23 -3.52 2.46
C THR A 105 -7.60 -2.91 2.14
N PRO A 106 -8.41 -2.56 3.14
CA PRO A 106 -9.72 -1.96 2.91
C PRO A 106 -9.53 -0.55 2.33
N LEU A 107 -10.25 -0.26 1.23
CA LEU A 107 -10.25 1.04 0.57
C LEU A 107 -11.54 1.78 0.92
N ALA A 108 -11.38 2.91 1.61
CA ALA A 108 -12.46 3.82 1.94
C ALA A 108 -12.60 4.91 0.88
N THR A 109 -13.80 5.48 0.79
CA THR A 109 -14.13 6.63 -0.06
C THR A 109 -14.56 7.80 0.81
N ALA A 110 -14.80 8.98 0.22
CA ALA A 110 -15.36 10.14 0.94
C ALA A 110 -16.71 9.87 1.65
N ARG A 111 -17.40 8.76 1.33
CA ARG A 111 -18.66 8.33 1.95
C ARG A 111 -18.46 7.32 3.10
N SER A 112 -17.23 6.96 3.40
CA SER A 112 -16.92 6.02 4.47
C SER A 112 -16.81 6.71 5.82
N ALA A 113 -17.04 5.95 6.89
CA ALA A 113 -16.87 6.41 8.26
C ALA A 113 -16.32 5.29 9.14
N LEU A 114 -15.33 5.62 9.96
CA LEU A 114 -14.88 4.78 11.07
C LEU A 114 -15.64 5.22 12.32
N SER A 115 -16.40 4.32 12.94
CA SER A 115 -17.18 4.64 14.12
C SER A 115 -17.04 3.58 15.20
N VAL A 116 -17.15 4.03 16.45
CA VAL A 116 -17.49 3.17 17.58
C VAL A 116 -18.99 3.35 17.78
N THR A 117 -19.77 2.32 17.50
CA THR A 117 -21.22 2.38 17.62
C THR A 117 -21.64 2.53 19.09
N PRO A 118 -22.89 2.95 19.39
CA PRO A 118 -23.39 3.01 20.78
C PRO A 118 -23.39 1.65 21.49
N ASP A 119 -23.45 0.55 20.74
CA ASP A 119 -23.28 -0.81 21.25
C ASP A 119 -21.80 -1.24 21.36
N GLY A 120 -20.87 -0.32 21.16
CA GLY A 120 -19.44 -0.51 21.41
C GLY A 120 -18.72 -1.33 20.35
N GLN A 121 -19.22 -1.37 19.11
CA GLN A 121 -18.58 -2.04 17.97
C GLN A 121 -17.75 -1.03 17.17
N LEU A 122 -16.47 -1.32 16.95
CA LEU A 122 -15.61 -0.55 16.06
C LEU A 122 -15.74 -1.10 14.64
N ALA A 123 -16.15 -0.26 13.69
CA ALA A 123 -16.19 -0.66 12.28
C ALA A 123 -15.90 0.52 11.34
N LEU A 124 -15.22 0.22 10.24
CA LEU A 124 -15.17 1.06 9.06
C LEU A 124 -16.29 0.63 8.12
N VAL A 125 -17.21 1.55 7.84
CA VAL A 125 -18.38 1.31 6.99
C VAL A 125 -18.32 2.25 5.79
N ASP A 126 -18.68 1.75 4.62
CA ASP A 126 -18.92 2.58 3.43
C ASP A 126 -20.41 2.73 3.16
N GLY A 127 -20.88 3.98 3.09
CA GLY A 127 -22.28 4.33 2.83
C GLY A 127 -22.61 4.44 1.34
N ALA A 128 -21.89 3.75 0.47
CA ALA A 128 -22.10 3.86 -0.97
C ALA A 128 -23.47 3.30 -1.40
N ASN A 129 -24.21 4.06 -2.20
CA ASN A 129 -25.44 3.64 -2.89
C ASN A 129 -26.59 3.21 -1.97
N GLY A 130 -26.66 3.75 -0.73
CA GLY A 130 -27.75 3.47 0.20
C GLY A 130 -27.66 2.12 0.91
N SER A 131 -26.60 1.34 0.66
CA SER A 131 -26.28 0.12 1.41
C SER A 131 -25.02 0.36 2.25
N SER A 132 -25.08 0.06 3.55
CA SER A 132 -23.93 0.16 4.45
C SER A 132 -23.13 -1.15 4.37
N SER A 133 -21.95 -1.11 3.75
CA SER A 133 -21.05 -2.27 3.71
C SER A 133 -19.93 -2.11 4.74
N VAL A 134 -19.66 -3.16 5.53
CA VAL A 134 -18.54 -3.15 6.46
C VAL A 134 -17.26 -3.43 5.67
N LEU A 135 -16.38 -2.43 5.59
CA LEU A 135 -15.09 -2.55 4.93
C LEU A 135 -14.05 -3.18 5.85
N TRP A 136 -14.13 -2.93 7.16
CA TRP A 136 -13.17 -3.45 8.14
C TRP A 136 -13.71 -3.37 9.57
N SER A 137 -13.31 -4.32 10.40
CA SER A 137 -13.46 -4.30 11.86
C SER A 137 -12.25 -5.03 12.47
N PRO A 138 -11.87 -4.72 13.72
CA PRO A 138 -10.84 -5.48 14.41
C PRO A 138 -11.32 -6.94 14.61
N PRO A 139 -10.41 -7.93 14.66
CA PRO A 139 -10.77 -9.31 14.97
C PRO A 139 -11.59 -9.40 16.26
N ALA A 140 -12.74 -10.06 16.20
CA ALA A 140 -13.67 -10.13 17.31
C ALA A 140 -13.05 -10.91 18.49
N ASN A 141 -12.86 -10.25 19.63
CA ASN A 141 -12.67 -10.96 20.89
C ASN A 141 -14.05 -11.37 21.40
N SER A 142 -14.25 -12.66 21.67
CA SER A 142 -15.50 -13.32 22.07
C SER A 142 -16.14 -12.79 23.37
N SER A 143 -15.60 -11.73 23.97
CA SER A 143 -16.13 -11.09 25.16
C SER A 143 -17.20 -10.05 24.80
N VAL A 144 -18.38 -10.15 25.44
CA VAL A 144 -19.54 -9.23 25.38
C VAL A 144 -19.21 -7.86 26.02
N LYS A 145 -18.03 -7.30 25.76
CA LYS A 145 -17.57 -6.03 26.32
C LYS A 145 -17.80 -4.93 25.29
N ARG A 146 -18.50 -3.86 25.69
CA ARG A 146 -18.65 -2.65 24.87
C ARG A 146 -17.36 -1.86 24.87
N ALA A 147 -16.89 -1.51 23.67
CA ALA A 147 -15.85 -0.51 23.52
C ALA A 147 -16.39 0.88 23.83
N SER A 148 -15.62 1.66 24.58
CA SER A 148 -15.94 3.04 24.95
C SER A 148 -15.10 4.04 24.17
N VAL A 149 -13.84 3.71 23.90
CA VAL A 149 -12.85 4.63 23.36
C VAL A 149 -11.86 3.89 22.47
N LEU A 150 -11.54 4.50 21.33
CA LEU A 150 -10.37 4.20 20.52
C LEU A 150 -9.33 5.32 20.73
N ALA A 151 -8.15 4.97 21.24
CA ALA A 151 -7.11 5.91 21.62
C ALA A 151 -5.75 5.52 21.02
N LEU A 152 -4.99 6.51 20.55
CA LEU A 152 -3.64 6.33 20.03
C LEU A 152 -2.63 6.73 21.10
N LEU A 153 -1.73 5.82 21.49
CA LEU A 153 -0.70 6.06 22.50
C LEU A 153 0.53 6.73 21.89
N ASP A 154 1.39 7.28 22.75
CA ASP A 154 2.68 7.88 22.34
C ASP A 154 3.71 6.84 21.87
N SER A 155 3.48 5.55 22.13
CA SER A 155 4.21 4.46 21.50
C SER A 155 3.83 4.24 20.04
N GLY A 156 2.69 4.78 19.59
CA GLY A 156 2.07 4.47 18.30
C GLY A 156 1.09 3.28 18.34
N ASP A 157 0.91 2.66 19.51
CA ASP A 157 -0.07 1.59 19.69
C ASP A 157 -1.49 2.16 19.76
N LEU A 158 -2.41 1.53 19.03
CA LEU A 158 -3.80 1.96 18.92
C LEU A 158 -4.67 1.01 19.74
N TRP A 159 -5.25 1.52 20.82
CA TRP A 159 -6.04 0.73 21.76
C TRP A 159 -7.54 0.95 21.56
N LEU A 160 -8.27 -0.15 21.45
CA LEU A 160 -9.71 -0.19 21.65
C LEU A 160 -9.98 -0.58 23.11
N ILE A 161 -10.58 0.33 23.87
CA ILE A 161 -10.73 0.22 25.33
C ILE A 161 -12.20 0.00 25.65
N ALA A 162 -12.49 -0.88 26.61
CA ALA A 162 -13.82 -1.15 27.12
C ALA A 162 -14.31 -0.06 28.10
N ASP A 163 -15.62 -0.01 28.36
CA ASP A 163 -16.21 0.86 29.41
C ASP A 163 -15.53 0.68 30.78
N GLY A 164 -15.08 -0.53 31.11
CA GLY A 164 -14.37 -0.84 32.36
C GLY A 164 -12.86 -0.61 32.33
N GLY A 165 -12.31 0.04 31.29
CA GLY A 165 -10.88 0.36 31.15
C GLY A 165 -10.00 -0.78 30.62
N GLY A 166 -10.54 -1.98 30.41
CA GLY A 166 -9.78 -3.10 29.84
C GLY A 166 -9.53 -2.94 28.34
N VAL A 167 -8.35 -3.32 27.87
CA VAL A 167 -8.00 -3.32 26.44
C VAL A 167 -8.68 -4.49 25.73
N LEU A 168 -9.50 -4.19 24.72
CA LEU A 168 -10.23 -5.17 23.91
C LEU A 168 -9.43 -5.61 22.68
N TRP A 169 -8.68 -4.67 22.10
CA TRP A 169 -7.86 -4.86 20.92
C TRP A 169 -6.74 -3.81 20.90
N GLN A 170 -5.58 -4.17 20.37
CA GLN A 170 -4.44 -3.27 20.19
C GLN A 170 -3.74 -3.51 18.84
N SER A 171 -3.26 -2.46 18.18
CA SER A 171 -2.60 -2.60 16.88
C SER A 171 -1.27 -3.34 16.99
N PHE A 172 -0.57 -3.24 18.12
CA PHE A 172 0.73 -3.89 18.31
C PHE A 172 0.65 -5.43 18.29
N ALA A 173 -0.50 -6.00 18.65
CA ALA A 173 -0.76 -7.44 18.55
C ALA A 173 -1.00 -7.91 17.10
N HIS A 174 -1.11 -6.98 16.16
CA HIS A 174 -1.37 -7.23 14.74
C HIS A 174 -0.40 -6.42 13.86
N PRO A 175 0.92 -6.66 13.97
CA PRO A 175 1.91 -5.95 13.19
C PRO A 175 1.69 -6.14 11.68
N ARG A 176 2.28 -5.24 10.89
CA ARG A 176 2.20 -5.27 9.42
C ARG A 176 3.58 -5.50 8.84
N ASP A 177 4.18 -4.50 8.24
CA ASP A 177 5.56 -4.51 7.75
C ASP A 177 6.53 -3.95 8.79
N THR A 178 6.04 -3.32 9.86
CA THR A 178 6.84 -2.48 10.76
C THR A 178 6.69 -2.91 12.23
N LEU A 179 7.80 -2.84 12.99
CA LEU A 179 7.86 -2.86 14.45
C LEU A 179 8.25 -1.48 14.98
N LEU A 180 7.44 -0.96 15.90
CA LEU A 180 7.75 0.25 16.66
C LEU A 180 8.45 -0.08 17.98
N LEU A 181 9.01 0.94 18.63
CA LEU A 181 9.72 0.79 19.89
C LEU A 181 8.82 0.14 20.96
N GLY A 182 9.35 -0.87 21.64
CA GLY A 182 8.63 -1.66 22.65
C GLY A 182 7.71 -2.74 22.06
N GLN A 183 7.62 -2.86 20.73
CA GLN A 183 6.83 -3.90 20.08
C GLN A 183 7.63 -5.19 19.89
N SER A 184 6.93 -6.32 19.94
CA SER A 184 7.50 -7.65 19.75
C SER A 184 6.61 -8.54 18.87
N VAL A 185 7.23 -9.52 18.22
CA VAL A 185 6.59 -10.59 17.44
C VAL A 185 7.05 -11.94 17.99
N ALA A 186 6.08 -12.80 18.30
CA ALA A 186 6.24 -14.22 18.56
C ALA A 186 5.47 -15.03 17.52
N TRP A 187 5.64 -16.36 17.51
CA TRP A 187 5.09 -17.25 16.47
C TRP A 187 3.56 -17.17 16.27
N ASP A 188 2.81 -16.78 17.30
CA ASP A 188 1.34 -16.66 17.30
C ASP A 188 0.86 -15.19 17.22
N THR A 189 1.78 -14.23 17.17
CA THR A 189 1.45 -12.80 17.08
C THR A 189 0.71 -12.52 15.77
N GLY A 190 -0.44 -11.84 15.85
CA GLY A 190 -1.25 -11.53 14.68
C GLY A 190 -1.74 -12.77 13.90
N ALA A 191 -1.80 -13.94 14.56
CA ALA A 191 -2.13 -15.27 14.02
C ALA A 191 -1.06 -15.93 13.13
N THR A 192 -0.03 -15.20 12.67
CA THR A 192 0.99 -15.74 11.75
C THR A 192 2.43 -15.59 12.23
N GLY A 193 2.65 -14.76 13.26
CA GLY A 193 3.99 -14.47 13.77
C GLY A 193 4.92 -13.80 12.76
N LYS A 194 4.36 -13.01 11.83
CA LYS A 194 5.09 -12.41 10.72
C LYS A 194 5.00 -10.89 10.66
N LEU A 195 6.09 -10.28 10.22
CA LEU A 195 6.08 -8.98 9.53
C LEU A 195 6.05 -9.24 8.03
N VAL A 196 5.07 -8.69 7.31
CA VAL A 196 4.91 -8.90 5.87
C VAL A 196 5.10 -7.57 5.14
N SER A 197 5.99 -7.54 4.16
CA SER A 197 6.32 -6.35 3.39
C SER A 197 5.10 -5.78 2.67
N LYS A 198 5.13 -4.48 2.37
CA LYS A 198 4.30 -3.90 1.31
C LYS A 198 4.79 -4.39 -0.05
N ARG A 199 3.93 -4.29 -1.08
CA ARG A 199 4.33 -4.59 -2.46
C ARG A 199 5.29 -3.56 -3.04
N ALA A 200 5.11 -2.31 -2.67
CA ALA A 200 6.04 -1.21 -2.93
C ALA A 200 5.85 -0.14 -1.86
N HIS A 201 6.78 0.79 -1.71
CA HIS A 201 6.70 1.81 -0.66
C HIS A 201 5.36 2.58 -0.68
N ALA A 202 4.87 2.95 -1.87
CA ALA A 202 3.60 3.63 -2.10
C ALA A 202 2.40 2.71 -2.39
N LYS A 203 2.57 1.37 -2.29
CA LYS A 203 1.52 0.38 -2.56
C LYS A 203 1.27 -0.47 -1.32
N PHE A 204 0.21 -0.13 -0.59
CA PHE A 204 -0.19 -0.78 0.67
C PHE A 204 -0.83 -2.16 0.50
N THR A 205 -0.67 -2.79 -0.67
CA THR A 205 -1.05 -4.19 -0.88
C THR A 205 0.03 -5.12 -0.30
N THR A 206 -0.36 -6.36 -0.03
CA THR A 206 0.56 -7.37 0.51
C THR A 206 1.69 -7.61 -0.48
N GLY A 207 2.93 -7.51 0.01
CA GLY A 207 4.14 -7.83 -0.73
C GLY A 207 4.48 -9.31 -0.63
N ARG A 208 5.73 -9.63 -0.94
CA ARG A 208 6.19 -11.01 -1.16
C ARG A 208 7.26 -11.44 -0.17
N PHE A 209 7.62 -10.58 0.79
CA PHE A 209 8.68 -10.86 1.74
C PHE A 209 8.13 -10.81 3.16
N SER A 210 8.57 -11.74 4.00
CA SER A 210 8.25 -11.68 5.41
C SER A 210 9.40 -12.05 6.31
N LEU A 211 9.39 -11.47 7.51
CA LEU A 211 10.17 -11.91 8.65
C LEU A 211 9.22 -12.66 9.57
N GLY A 212 9.44 -13.96 9.76
CA GLY A 212 8.59 -14.83 10.56
C GLY A 212 9.31 -15.43 11.75
N VAL A 213 8.58 -15.58 12.85
CA VAL A 213 8.97 -16.46 13.96
C VAL A 213 8.20 -17.76 13.81
N GLN A 214 8.91 -18.87 13.58
CA GLN A 214 8.32 -20.20 13.45
C GLN A 214 7.91 -20.76 14.82
N ALA A 215 6.99 -21.73 14.82
CA ALA A 215 6.54 -22.42 16.04
C ALA A 215 7.67 -23.18 16.76
N ASP A 216 8.68 -23.65 16.01
CA ASP A 216 9.89 -24.28 16.55
C ASP A 216 10.90 -23.26 17.15
N GLY A 217 10.57 -21.97 17.10
CA GLY A 217 11.40 -20.88 17.61
C GLY A 217 12.42 -20.33 16.62
N ASN A 218 12.47 -20.81 15.37
CA ASN A 218 13.37 -20.23 14.38
C ASN A 218 12.91 -18.82 13.96
N VAL A 219 13.85 -17.90 13.74
CA VAL A 219 13.57 -16.61 13.09
C VAL A 219 14.04 -16.70 11.65
N VAL A 220 13.14 -16.45 10.69
CA VAL A 220 13.38 -16.75 9.27
C VAL A 220 12.88 -15.61 8.38
N LEU A 221 13.59 -15.36 7.28
CA LEU A 221 13.11 -14.51 6.21
C LEU A 221 12.64 -15.36 5.03
N TYR A 222 11.43 -15.09 4.54
CA TYR A 222 10.77 -15.84 3.48
C TYR A 222 10.43 -15.00 2.26
N VAL A 223 10.37 -15.67 1.11
CA VAL A 223 9.59 -15.21 -0.03
C VAL A 223 8.20 -15.86 0.02
N ASP A 224 7.20 -15.13 0.50
CA ASP A 224 5.82 -15.60 0.61
C ASP A 224 5.05 -15.39 -0.72
N LEU A 225 5.47 -16.07 -1.80
CA LEU A 225 4.81 -15.95 -3.13
C LEU A 225 3.45 -16.64 -3.19
N LEU A 226 3.28 -17.74 -2.47
CA LEU A 226 2.08 -18.57 -2.39
C LEU A 226 2.04 -19.20 -0.98
N ASP A 227 0.85 -19.36 -0.43
CA ASP A 227 0.58 -19.65 0.99
C ASP A 227 1.57 -20.59 1.71
N GLY A 228 2.06 -20.16 2.88
CA GLY A 228 2.69 -21.05 3.87
C GLY A 228 4.02 -20.56 4.45
N ASN A 229 4.43 -21.17 5.57
CA ASN A 229 5.81 -21.14 6.06
C ASN A 229 6.61 -22.24 5.36
N ASP A 230 6.69 -22.19 4.02
CA ASP A 230 7.44 -23.19 3.27
C ASP A 230 8.95 -23.01 3.56
N PRO A 231 9.63 -24.00 4.15
CA PRO A 231 11.07 -23.94 4.36
C PRO A 231 11.88 -23.72 3.08
N ASP A 232 11.36 -24.16 1.92
CA ASP A 232 12.04 -24.01 0.64
C ASP A 232 12.03 -22.57 0.13
N ASN A 233 11.16 -21.72 0.69
CA ASN A 233 11.09 -20.29 0.39
C ASN A 233 11.94 -19.43 1.36
N ALA A 234 12.67 -20.05 2.28
CA ALA A 234 13.55 -19.36 3.24
C ALA A 234 14.88 -18.96 2.59
N TYR A 235 15.21 -17.67 2.63
CA TYR A 235 16.48 -17.17 2.12
C TYR A 235 17.47 -16.73 3.19
N TRP A 236 16.99 -16.62 4.43
CA TRP A 236 17.83 -16.39 5.60
C TRP A 236 17.16 -16.99 6.84
N GLN A 237 17.95 -17.52 7.76
CA GLN A 237 17.45 -18.00 9.04
C GLN A 237 18.48 -17.79 10.16
N ALA A 238 17.98 -17.56 11.37
CA ALA A 238 18.80 -17.36 12.56
C ALA A 238 19.30 -18.68 13.17
N HIS A 239 18.75 -19.82 12.73
CA HIS A 239 19.02 -21.15 13.29
C HIS A 239 18.73 -21.22 14.80
N THR A 240 17.60 -20.61 15.21
CA THR A 240 17.12 -20.59 16.60
C THR A 240 16.09 -21.68 16.88
N ASN A 241 15.91 -22.61 15.93
CA ASN A 241 15.03 -23.76 16.06
C ASN A 241 15.49 -24.66 17.22
N GLY A 242 14.58 -24.99 18.14
CA GLY A 242 14.86 -25.83 19.29
C GLY A 242 13.59 -26.42 19.90
N GLY A 243 13.71 -27.53 20.62
CA GLY A 243 12.58 -28.35 21.09
C GLY A 243 11.58 -27.69 22.06
N GLY A 244 11.71 -26.39 22.33
CA GLY A 244 10.80 -25.63 23.19
C GLY A 244 10.15 -24.40 22.56
N GLY A 245 10.51 -24.03 21.32
CA GLY A 245 10.02 -22.81 20.67
C GLY A 245 10.17 -21.56 21.55
N GLY A 246 9.20 -20.64 21.46
CA GLY A 246 9.09 -19.51 22.39
C GLY A 246 10.10 -18.39 22.16
N THR A 247 10.70 -18.33 20.98
CA THR A 247 11.51 -17.18 20.57
C THR A 247 10.62 -15.96 20.36
N VAL A 248 11.09 -14.79 20.79
CA VAL A 248 10.39 -13.52 20.63
C VAL A 248 11.35 -12.53 19.98
N VAL A 249 10.97 -11.96 18.84
CA VAL A 249 11.70 -10.86 18.18
C VAL A 249 11.15 -9.54 18.71
N SER A 250 12.02 -8.67 19.20
CA SER A 250 11.65 -7.40 19.82
C SER A 250 12.46 -6.24 19.25
N PHE A 251 11.84 -5.07 19.24
CA PHE A 251 12.49 -3.82 18.87
C PHE A 251 12.43 -2.82 20.04
N ASP A 252 13.59 -2.39 20.55
CA ASP A 252 13.69 -1.49 21.71
C ASP A 252 14.66 -0.32 21.49
N GLU A 253 14.71 0.61 22.45
CA GLU A 253 15.70 1.69 22.47
C GLU A 253 17.09 1.13 22.83
N PRO A 254 18.17 1.56 22.14
CA PRO A 254 18.32 2.73 21.26
C PRO A 254 18.10 2.43 19.77
N GLY A 255 17.16 1.55 19.42
CA GLY A 255 16.92 1.08 18.07
C GLY A 255 17.66 -0.22 17.81
N ARG A 256 17.44 -1.21 18.67
CA ARG A 256 18.03 -2.55 18.56
C ARG A 256 16.93 -3.54 18.18
N LEU A 257 17.19 -4.32 17.14
CA LEU A 257 16.35 -5.46 16.76
C LEU A 257 17.05 -6.73 17.24
N TYR A 258 16.37 -7.51 18.08
CA TYR A 258 16.95 -8.69 18.71
C TYR A 258 15.91 -9.78 18.86
N TYR A 259 16.36 -11.00 19.13
CA TYR A 259 15.50 -12.07 19.60
C TYR A 259 15.88 -12.51 21.01
N THR A 260 14.87 -12.92 21.77
CA THR A 260 15.01 -13.56 23.07
C THR A 260 14.59 -15.01 22.95
N LEU A 261 15.49 -15.93 23.28
CA LEU A 261 15.20 -17.36 23.36
C LEU A 261 14.44 -17.68 24.64
N ARG A 262 13.75 -18.82 24.67
CA ARG A 262 12.99 -19.29 25.84
C ARG A 262 13.81 -19.38 27.14
N ASN A 263 15.12 -19.61 27.04
CA ASN A 263 16.03 -19.63 28.19
C ASN A 263 16.47 -18.24 28.69
N GLY A 264 15.93 -17.16 28.11
CA GLY A 264 16.27 -15.77 28.42
C GLY A 264 17.51 -15.23 27.69
N THR A 265 18.15 -16.02 26.84
CA THR A 265 19.30 -15.55 26.05
C THR A 265 18.84 -14.52 25.02
N VAL A 266 19.53 -13.38 24.98
CA VAL A 266 19.26 -12.29 24.04
C VAL A 266 20.38 -12.23 23.00
N GLN A 267 20.02 -12.14 21.72
CA GLN A 267 20.95 -12.00 20.61
C GLN A 267 20.48 -10.93 19.62
N ASN A 268 21.41 -10.12 19.15
CA ASN A 268 21.10 -9.04 18.22
C ASN A 268 20.91 -9.59 16.80
N LEU A 269 19.79 -9.23 16.16
CA LEU A 269 19.60 -9.36 14.72
C LEU A 269 20.23 -8.18 13.99
N VAL A 270 19.98 -6.98 14.52
CA VAL A 270 20.62 -5.74 14.08
C VAL A 270 21.13 -5.02 15.33
N PRO A 271 22.43 -4.67 15.37
CA PRO A 271 23.00 -4.00 16.54
C PRO A 271 22.32 -2.64 16.81
N PRO A 272 22.35 -2.17 18.07
CA PRO A 272 21.80 -0.87 18.45
C PRO A 272 22.42 0.27 17.63
N MET A 273 21.62 1.29 17.32
CA MET A 273 22.15 2.52 16.74
C MET A 273 23.10 3.24 17.71
N PRO A 274 24.04 4.06 17.21
CA PRO A 274 24.94 4.83 18.07
C PRO A 274 24.16 5.73 19.03
N ASN A 275 24.62 5.87 20.28
CA ASN A 275 23.96 6.72 21.29
C ASN A 275 23.73 8.17 20.82
N SER A 276 24.45 8.65 19.81
CA SER A 276 24.26 9.97 19.21
C SER A 276 22.90 10.17 18.53
N THR A 277 22.16 9.10 18.23
CA THR A 277 20.83 9.11 17.59
C THR A 277 19.66 9.07 18.59
N LEU A 278 19.92 8.72 19.85
CA LEU A 278 18.90 8.65 20.90
C LEU A 278 18.15 9.97 21.06
N GLY A 279 16.81 9.91 21.06
CA GLY A 279 15.93 11.07 21.23
C GLY A 279 15.97 12.11 20.11
N LYS A 280 16.75 11.89 19.04
CA LYS A 280 16.82 12.78 17.87
C LYS A 280 16.00 12.30 16.69
N TYR A 281 15.82 10.99 16.58
CA TYR A 281 15.14 10.33 15.47
C TYR A 281 14.03 9.45 16.04
N TYR A 282 12.90 9.39 15.33
CA TYR A 282 12.01 8.26 15.49
C TYR A 282 12.64 7.05 14.81
N GLN A 283 12.45 5.87 15.39
CA GLN A 283 13.12 4.67 14.94
C GLN A 283 12.10 3.55 14.82
N PHE A 284 12.23 2.73 13.80
CA PHE A 284 11.39 1.57 13.58
C PHE A 284 12.14 0.51 12.78
N ALA A 285 11.76 -0.75 12.96
CA ALA A 285 12.26 -1.86 12.15
C ALA A 285 11.21 -2.22 11.09
N ARG A 286 11.56 -2.29 9.81
CA ARG A 286 10.63 -2.59 8.72
C ARG A 286 11.14 -3.70 7.82
N MET A 287 10.22 -4.58 7.42
CA MET A 287 10.41 -5.50 6.31
C MET A 287 10.09 -4.76 5.00
N ASP A 288 11.13 -4.35 4.28
CA ASP A 288 10.97 -3.55 3.07
C ASP A 288 10.53 -4.40 1.86
N PRO A 289 9.91 -3.78 0.83
CA PRO A 289 9.46 -4.48 -0.38
C PRO A 289 10.55 -5.18 -1.20
N ASP A 290 11.82 -4.96 -0.89
CA ASP A 290 12.97 -5.59 -1.53
C ASP A 290 13.51 -6.81 -0.76
N GLY A 291 12.83 -7.23 0.31
CA GLY A 291 13.20 -8.41 1.10
C GLY A 291 14.34 -8.15 2.09
N ILE A 292 14.53 -6.90 2.51
CA ILE A 292 15.55 -6.55 3.49
C ILE A 292 14.86 -6.00 4.75
N GLN A 293 15.16 -6.60 5.90
CA GLN A 293 14.76 -6.06 7.20
C GLN A 293 15.72 -4.92 7.58
N ARG A 294 15.19 -3.69 7.64
CA ARG A 294 15.96 -2.47 7.95
C ARG A 294 15.49 -1.79 9.23
N LEU A 295 16.42 -1.13 9.90
CA LEU A 295 16.17 -0.12 10.93
C LEU A 295 16.23 1.25 10.28
N GLN A 296 15.11 1.97 10.27
CA GLN A 296 14.99 3.27 9.63
C GLN A 296 14.93 4.37 10.71
N PRO A 297 15.88 5.31 10.72
CA PRO A 297 15.78 6.54 11.48
C PRO A 297 14.98 7.58 10.68
N GLU A 298 13.97 8.17 11.30
CA GLU A 298 13.12 9.19 10.71
C GLU A 298 13.32 10.51 11.47
N ASP A 299 13.79 11.55 10.77
CA ASP A 299 14.25 12.80 11.41
C ASP A 299 13.07 13.71 11.80
N VAL A 300 13.15 14.29 13.00
CA VAL A 300 12.14 15.21 13.57
C VAL A 300 12.26 16.63 12.97
N ARG A 301 13.38 16.99 12.34
CA ARG A 301 13.72 18.37 11.93
C ARG A 301 14.31 18.53 10.52
N ALA A 302 14.94 17.51 9.92
CA ALA A 302 15.31 17.40 8.49
C ALA A 302 16.22 16.18 8.27
N PRO A 303 16.14 15.41 7.16
CA PRO A 303 16.93 14.18 6.98
C PRO A 303 18.45 14.42 7.09
N GLY A 304 19.03 14.12 8.26
CA GLY A 304 20.48 13.97 8.43
C GLY A 304 20.92 12.55 8.04
N PRO A 305 22.21 12.35 7.68
CA PRO A 305 22.68 11.03 7.27
C PRO A 305 22.94 10.14 8.47
N VAL A 306 21.93 9.39 8.89
CA VAL A 306 22.10 8.29 9.84
C VAL A 306 22.05 6.99 9.07
N ARG A 307 23.10 6.16 9.23
CA ARG A 307 23.18 4.86 8.58
C ARG A 307 22.05 3.94 9.07
N PRO A 308 21.17 3.47 8.18
CA PRO A 308 20.20 2.43 8.52
C PRO A 308 20.90 1.15 9.00
N GLY A 309 20.33 0.51 10.01
CA GLY A 309 20.75 -0.84 10.39
C GLY A 309 20.13 -1.87 9.44
N VAL A 310 20.88 -2.89 9.04
CA VAL A 310 20.37 -3.95 8.15
C VAL A 310 20.72 -5.30 8.76
N LEU A 311 19.81 -6.28 8.64
CA LEU A 311 20.10 -7.66 9.00
C LEU A 311 21.38 -8.13 8.26
N PRO A 312 22.37 -8.73 8.93
CA PRO A 312 23.67 -9.00 8.33
C PRO A 312 23.57 -9.85 7.06
N ARG A 313 24.17 -9.35 5.97
CA ARG A 313 24.47 -10.14 4.76
C ARG A 313 25.61 -11.10 5.05
N ARG A 314 25.62 -12.28 4.40
CA ARG A 314 26.80 -13.15 4.37
C ARG A 314 28.01 -12.35 3.89
N ASP A 315 29.10 -12.45 4.65
CA ASP A 315 30.37 -11.76 4.46
C ASP A 315 30.83 -11.77 2.99
N GLN A 316 30.59 -10.68 2.28
CA GLN A 316 31.30 -10.38 1.05
C GLN A 316 31.86 -8.97 1.21
N GLY A 317 33.19 -8.87 1.15
CA GLY A 317 33.94 -7.65 1.35
C GLY A 317 33.58 -6.53 0.36
N PRO A 318 34.37 -5.45 0.29
CA PRO A 318 34.05 -4.26 -0.49
C PRO A 318 34.16 -4.53 -2.00
N ALA A 319 33.18 -5.23 -2.57
CA ALA A 319 32.97 -5.27 -4.00
C ALA A 319 32.32 -3.97 -4.46
N GLN A 320 32.62 -3.52 -5.68
CA GLN A 320 32.01 -2.32 -6.26
C GLN A 320 30.50 -2.56 -6.44
N LEU A 321 29.70 -2.09 -5.47
CA LEU A 321 28.24 -2.14 -5.53
C LEU A 321 27.76 -1.34 -6.74
N ARG A 322 26.99 -2.00 -7.61
CA ARG A 322 26.35 -1.39 -8.78
C ARG A 322 24.86 -1.60 -8.69
N VAL A 323 24.10 -0.58 -9.06
CA VAL A 323 22.63 -0.61 -9.04
C VAL A 323 22.13 -0.94 -10.43
N PRO A 324 21.19 -1.89 -10.58
CA PRO A 324 20.54 -2.17 -11.85
C PRO A 324 19.82 -0.95 -12.43
N GLU A 325 19.60 -0.94 -13.73
CA GLU A 325 18.82 0.11 -14.38
C GLU A 325 17.40 0.19 -13.76
N ARG A 326 16.90 1.42 -13.50
CA ARG A 326 15.58 1.69 -12.87
C ARG A 326 15.47 1.32 -11.39
N TYR A 327 16.60 1.02 -10.75
CA TYR A 327 16.72 0.93 -9.31
C TYR A 327 17.53 2.12 -8.79
N THR A 328 17.32 2.48 -7.52
CA THR A 328 18.09 3.51 -6.84
C THR A 328 18.61 2.99 -5.51
N TYR A 329 19.75 3.51 -5.07
CA TYR A 329 20.25 3.21 -3.72
C TYR A 329 19.21 3.61 -2.70
N PHE A 330 19.00 2.75 -1.71
CA PHE A 330 18.12 3.07 -0.59
C PHE A 330 18.66 4.29 0.18
N ASP A 331 19.97 4.28 0.46
CA ASP A 331 20.70 5.43 0.96
C ASP A 331 21.95 5.67 0.07
N PRO A 332 22.02 6.81 -0.67
CA PRO A 332 23.17 7.13 -1.50
C PRO A 332 24.51 7.26 -0.73
N GLN A 333 24.46 7.57 0.57
CA GLN A 333 25.64 7.67 1.43
C GLN A 333 26.07 6.31 1.97
N HIS A 334 25.13 5.39 2.16
CA HIS A 334 25.36 4.04 2.67
C HIS A 334 24.90 3.00 1.64
N ARG A 335 25.67 2.86 0.56
CA ARG A 335 25.35 2.01 -0.60
C ARG A 335 25.20 0.52 -0.26
N ASP A 336 25.78 0.10 0.85
CA ASP A 336 25.70 -1.25 1.41
C ASP A 336 24.31 -1.59 1.97
N THR A 337 23.46 -0.59 2.19
CA THR A 337 22.05 -0.77 2.62
C THR A 337 21.14 -1.31 1.52
N GLY A 338 21.66 -1.45 0.29
CA GLY A 338 20.95 -2.02 -0.85
C GLY A 338 20.33 -0.98 -1.79
N CYS A 339 19.46 -1.46 -2.66
CA CYS A 339 18.76 -0.66 -3.67
C CYS A 339 17.33 -1.15 -3.84
N ALA A 340 16.42 -0.24 -4.18
CA ALA A 340 15.01 -0.52 -4.39
C ALA A 340 14.56 -0.08 -5.79
N PRO A 341 13.56 -0.73 -6.39
CA PRO A 341 12.99 -0.28 -7.65
C PRO A 341 12.18 1.01 -7.44
N GLU A 342 12.24 1.93 -8.39
CA GLU A 342 11.40 3.15 -8.39
C GLU A 342 9.97 2.90 -8.90
N PHE A 343 9.60 1.64 -9.08
CA PHE A 343 8.33 1.21 -9.65
C PHE A 343 7.73 0.07 -8.83
N ALA A 344 6.41 -0.07 -8.88
CA ALA A 344 5.75 -1.23 -8.28
C ALA A 344 6.05 -2.50 -9.12
N PRO A 345 6.55 -3.59 -8.49
CA PRO A 345 6.69 -4.90 -9.14
C PRO A 345 5.35 -5.39 -9.74
N GLN A 346 5.36 -6.32 -10.68
CA GLN A 346 4.11 -6.88 -11.25
C GLN A 346 3.24 -7.53 -10.18
N SER A 347 1.93 -7.61 -10.43
CA SER A 347 0.97 -8.34 -9.60
C SER A 347 0.17 -9.27 -10.47
N CYS A 348 -0.19 -10.47 -10.01
CA CYS A 348 -1.21 -11.25 -10.72
C CYS A 348 -2.66 -10.73 -10.53
N GLY A 349 -2.83 -9.46 -10.13
CA GLY A 349 -4.11 -8.76 -9.98
C GLY A 349 -4.33 -7.72 -11.09
N ALA A 350 -5.58 -7.29 -11.26
CA ALA A 350 -6.05 -6.58 -12.46
C ALA A 350 -5.36 -5.24 -12.80
N GLU A 351 -4.83 -4.48 -11.84
CA GLU A 351 -4.29 -3.13 -12.12
C GLU A 351 -2.83 -3.09 -12.59
N ASP A 352 -2.03 -4.12 -12.25
CA ASP A 352 -0.57 -4.11 -12.48
C ASP A 352 -0.06 -5.46 -13.00
N GLY A 353 -0.95 -6.26 -13.59
CA GLY A 353 -0.64 -7.62 -14.05
C GLY A 353 -0.27 -7.74 -15.50
N ASP A 354 -0.41 -6.67 -16.30
CA ASP A 354 -0.11 -6.71 -17.73
C ASP A 354 1.41 -6.93 -17.98
N PRO A 355 1.82 -8.08 -18.55
CA PRO A 355 3.21 -8.33 -18.90
C PRO A 355 3.79 -7.28 -19.87
N ALA A 356 2.94 -6.67 -20.72
CA ALA A 356 3.38 -5.67 -21.70
C ALA A 356 3.88 -4.37 -21.05
N ALA A 357 3.54 -4.14 -19.77
CA ALA A 357 4.07 -3.02 -19.00
C ALA A 357 5.53 -3.26 -18.54
N PHE A 358 6.08 -4.46 -18.71
CA PHE A 358 7.41 -4.85 -18.21
C PHE A 358 8.36 -5.23 -19.35
N ALA A 359 9.66 -5.08 -19.09
CA ALA A 359 10.73 -5.50 -19.98
C ALA A 359 11.88 -6.13 -19.16
N LEU A 360 12.75 -6.87 -19.85
CA LEU A 360 13.93 -7.48 -19.24
C LEU A 360 15.20 -6.75 -19.67
N VAL A 361 15.93 -6.22 -18.70
CA VAL A 361 17.25 -5.61 -18.88
C VAL A 361 18.31 -6.67 -18.67
N GLU A 362 19.16 -6.87 -19.68
CA GLU A 362 20.22 -7.87 -19.64
C GLU A 362 21.43 -7.33 -18.89
N VAL A 363 21.91 -8.09 -17.91
CA VAL A 363 23.14 -7.82 -17.16
C VAL A 363 24.09 -9.01 -17.39
N PRO A 364 25.12 -8.85 -18.24
CA PRO A 364 26.02 -9.94 -18.58
C PRO A 364 26.89 -10.33 -17.39
N ASN A 365 27.44 -11.54 -17.42
CA ASN A 365 28.39 -12.07 -16.43
C ASN A 365 27.88 -11.89 -15.00
N THR A 366 26.60 -12.18 -14.72
CA THR A 366 25.96 -11.91 -13.43
C THR A 366 25.26 -13.15 -12.92
N THR A 367 25.47 -13.48 -11.64
CA THR A 367 24.86 -14.62 -10.95
C THR A 367 24.33 -14.19 -9.58
N TRP A 368 23.36 -14.92 -9.05
CA TRP A 368 22.78 -14.71 -7.72
C TRP A 368 22.91 -15.96 -6.86
N GLU A 369 22.79 -15.78 -5.54
CA GLU A 369 22.68 -16.92 -4.63
C GLU A 369 21.39 -17.69 -4.93
N THR A 370 21.53 -18.97 -5.20
CA THR A 370 20.45 -19.85 -5.71
C THR A 370 19.46 -20.25 -4.62
N SER A 371 19.35 -19.56 -3.49
CA SER A 371 18.36 -19.89 -2.44
C SER A 371 17.05 -19.10 -2.56
N LEU A 372 16.91 -18.28 -3.61
CA LEU A 372 15.78 -17.36 -3.83
C LEU A 372 15.07 -17.56 -5.17
N HIS A 373 15.30 -18.72 -5.76
CA HIS A 373 14.57 -19.15 -6.94
C HIS A 373 13.44 -20.08 -6.51
N TYR A 374 12.33 -20.02 -7.23
CA TYR A 374 11.17 -20.87 -6.99
C TYR A 374 10.82 -21.71 -8.23
N GLU A 375 11.46 -21.42 -9.37
CA GLU A 375 11.32 -22.22 -10.58
C GLU A 375 12.67 -22.38 -11.30
N GLU A 376 12.98 -23.61 -11.71
CA GLU A 376 14.14 -23.94 -12.51
C GLU A 376 13.69 -24.72 -13.75
N LEU A 377 14.11 -24.24 -14.93
CA LEU A 377 13.87 -24.90 -16.20
C LEU A 377 15.19 -25.29 -16.85
N SER A 378 15.35 -26.57 -17.14
CA SER A 378 16.50 -27.10 -17.88
C SER A 378 16.09 -28.31 -18.74
N PRO A 379 16.36 -28.29 -20.07
CA PRO A 379 16.96 -27.21 -20.84
C PRO A 379 15.93 -26.12 -21.22
N ALA A 380 16.36 -24.86 -21.27
CA ALA A 380 15.58 -23.73 -21.73
C ALA A 380 16.46 -22.78 -22.58
N THR A 381 15.90 -22.25 -23.67
CA THR A 381 16.56 -21.21 -24.47
C THR A 381 16.48 -19.85 -23.76
N ALA A 382 17.32 -18.90 -24.18
CA ALA A 382 17.27 -17.55 -23.64
C ALA A 382 15.92 -16.87 -23.87
N ASP A 383 15.28 -17.10 -25.02
CA ASP A 383 13.96 -16.52 -25.34
C ASP A 383 12.84 -17.17 -24.53
N GLN A 384 12.89 -18.49 -24.34
CA GLN A 384 11.97 -19.18 -23.43
C GLN A 384 12.09 -18.62 -22.01
N CYS A 385 13.31 -18.47 -21.50
CA CYS A 385 13.56 -17.90 -20.18
C CYS A 385 13.05 -16.46 -20.04
N ARG A 386 13.14 -15.66 -21.12
CA ARG A 386 12.55 -14.32 -21.18
C ARG A 386 11.04 -14.36 -21.08
N ASP A 387 10.40 -15.23 -21.85
CA ASP A 387 8.94 -15.33 -21.90
C ASP A 387 8.37 -15.85 -20.58
N TYR A 388 8.98 -16.86 -19.96
CA TYR A 388 8.57 -17.36 -18.64
C TYR A 388 8.59 -16.21 -17.62
N CYS A 389 9.74 -15.56 -17.47
CA CYS A 389 9.87 -14.51 -16.47
C CYS A 389 8.98 -13.29 -16.75
N LEU A 390 8.70 -12.94 -18.01
CA LEU A 390 7.78 -11.83 -18.32
C LEU A 390 6.33 -12.17 -17.96
N ASN A 391 5.91 -13.41 -18.20
CA ASN A 391 4.54 -13.86 -17.94
C ASN A 391 4.31 -14.23 -16.47
N ASP A 392 5.36 -14.51 -15.70
CA ASP A 392 5.23 -14.67 -14.26
C ASP A 392 5.25 -13.32 -13.53
N CYS A 393 4.17 -12.99 -12.82
CA CYS A 393 4.09 -11.78 -12.00
C CYS A 393 5.06 -11.79 -10.82
N PHE A 394 5.54 -12.97 -10.43
CA PHE A 394 6.43 -13.17 -9.31
C PHE A 394 7.91 -13.10 -9.69
N CYS A 395 8.24 -13.26 -10.97
CA CYS A 395 9.62 -13.18 -11.43
C CYS A 395 10.15 -11.74 -11.30
N ALA A 396 11.21 -11.56 -10.50
CA ALA A 396 11.98 -10.31 -10.44
C ALA A 396 13.15 -10.32 -11.43
N ALA A 397 13.74 -11.49 -11.68
CA ALA A 397 14.74 -11.69 -12.71
C ALA A 397 14.81 -13.15 -13.16
N ALA A 398 15.26 -13.36 -14.40
CA ALA A 398 15.63 -14.67 -14.90
C ALA A 398 17.16 -14.79 -14.93
N LEU A 399 17.71 -15.86 -14.37
CA LEU A 399 19.13 -16.17 -14.39
C LEU A 399 19.37 -17.32 -15.39
N ILE A 400 20.20 -17.06 -16.40
CA ILE A 400 20.63 -18.05 -17.38
C ILE A 400 22.04 -18.49 -17.01
N THR A 401 22.24 -19.78 -16.78
CA THR A 401 23.54 -20.39 -16.43
C THR A 401 23.88 -21.52 -17.39
N GLY A 402 25.17 -21.68 -17.71
CA GLY A 402 25.63 -22.74 -18.63
C GLY A 402 25.01 -22.69 -20.04
N GLY A 403 24.41 -21.57 -20.43
CA GLY A 403 23.74 -21.36 -21.72
C GLY A 403 22.37 -22.04 -21.91
N THR A 404 21.98 -22.97 -21.02
CA THR A 404 20.75 -23.78 -21.19
C THR A 404 19.91 -23.92 -19.93
N LYS A 405 20.40 -23.50 -18.76
CA LYS A 405 19.65 -23.55 -17.50
C LYS A 405 19.05 -22.19 -17.21
N CYS A 406 17.73 -22.13 -17.05
CA CYS A 406 16.96 -20.94 -16.70
C CYS A 406 16.46 -21.07 -15.27
N ILE A 407 16.59 -20.01 -14.48
CA ILE A 407 16.19 -19.96 -13.09
C ILE A 407 15.39 -18.67 -12.87
N GLU A 408 14.16 -18.77 -12.37
CA GLU A 408 13.37 -17.59 -12.01
C GLU A 408 13.65 -17.16 -10.57
N MET A 409 14.06 -15.90 -10.41
CA MET A 409 14.43 -15.31 -9.14
C MET A 409 13.30 -14.45 -8.60
N ALA A 410 12.89 -14.69 -7.36
CA ALA A 410 11.88 -13.86 -6.68
C ALA A 410 12.42 -12.50 -6.21
N ALA A 411 13.73 -12.40 -6.00
CA ALA A 411 14.39 -11.24 -5.42
C ALA A 411 15.81 -11.07 -5.95
N LEU A 412 16.31 -9.84 -5.86
CA LEU A 412 17.67 -9.49 -6.30
C LEU A 412 18.59 -9.32 -5.09
N THR A 413 18.95 -10.40 -4.41
CA THR A 413 19.84 -10.34 -3.23
C THR A 413 21.16 -11.07 -3.49
N ASN A 414 22.27 -10.52 -2.97
CA ASN A 414 23.60 -11.12 -3.08
C ASN A 414 24.06 -11.40 -4.53
N GLY A 415 23.62 -10.56 -5.47
CA GLY A 415 24.07 -10.63 -6.87
C GLY A 415 25.55 -10.27 -6.98
N ARG A 416 26.28 -11.04 -7.80
CA ARG A 416 27.70 -10.83 -8.04
C ARG A 416 28.05 -11.05 -9.50
N GLN A 417 29.21 -10.51 -9.89
CA GLN A 417 29.76 -10.79 -11.20
C GLN A 417 30.26 -12.25 -11.26
N ALA A 418 29.82 -12.98 -12.27
CA ALA A 418 30.25 -14.35 -12.56
C ALA A 418 31.50 -14.34 -13.44
N ASN A 419 32.36 -15.34 -13.25
CA ASN A 419 33.53 -15.57 -14.10
C ASN A 419 33.20 -16.40 -15.36
N ASP A 420 31.92 -16.62 -15.63
CA ASP A 420 31.41 -17.40 -16.76
C ASP A 420 30.68 -16.47 -17.75
N PRO A 421 31.16 -16.32 -18.99
CA PRO A 421 30.51 -15.48 -20.00
C PRO A 421 29.17 -16.05 -20.50
N ALA A 422 28.91 -17.35 -20.29
CA ALA A 422 27.62 -17.95 -20.61
C ALA A 422 26.55 -17.63 -19.55
N THR A 423 26.96 -17.10 -18.40
CA THR A 423 26.06 -16.73 -17.31
C THR A 423 25.60 -15.28 -17.45
N LYS A 424 24.28 -15.08 -17.50
CA LYS A 424 23.68 -13.75 -17.59
C LYS A 424 22.38 -13.65 -16.83
N ALA A 425 22.08 -12.42 -16.44
CA ALA A 425 20.91 -12.04 -15.69
C ALA A 425 19.95 -11.22 -16.56
N LEU A 426 18.66 -11.45 -16.41
CA LEU A 426 17.59 -10.71 -17.07
C LEU A 426 16.71 -10.08 -16.00
N ILE A 427 16.95 -8.82 -15.67
CA ILE A 427 16.24 -8.11 -14.60
C ILE A 427 14.95 -7.53 -15.12
N LYS A 428 13.82 -7.85 -14.48
CA LYS A 428 12.51 -7.34 -14.86
C LYS A 428 12.33 -5.92 -14.34
N VAL A 429 11.98 -5.02 -15.25
CA VAL A 429 11.75 -3.59 -14.97
C VAL A 429 10.45 -3.12 -15.59
N ARG A 430 9.78 -2.15 -14.95
CA ARG A 430 8.59 -1.52 -15.53
C ARG A 430 8.98 -0.53 -16.63
N THR A 431 8.36 -0.64 -17.80
CA THR A 431 8.56 0.29 -18.91
C THR A 431 7.77 1.59 -18.67
N THR A 432 8.31 2.71 -19.12
CA THR A 432 7.59 3.99 -19.18
C THR A 432 6.82 4.15 -20.49
N LYS A 433 6.93 3.16 -21.40
CA LYS A 433 6.19 3.15 -22.65
C LYS A 433 4.73 2.88 -22.30
N THR A 434 3.85 3.87 -22.51
CA THR A 434 2.46 3.59 -22.89
C THR A 434 2.53 2.46 -23.92
N PRO A 435 1.77 1.36 -23.76
CA PRO A 435 1.75 0.29 -24.76
C PRO A 435 1.68 0.97 -26.11
N ALA A 436 2.68 0.73 -26.96
CA ALA A 436 2.58 1.14 -28.35
C ALA A 436 1.26 0.56 -28.79
N ALA A 437 0.28 1.44 -29.05
CA ALA A 437 -1.06 1.02 -29.36
C ALA A 437 -0.89 -0.08 -30.40
N SER A 438 -1.23 -1.32 -30.03
CA SER A 438 -1.55 -2.32 -31.02
C SER A 438 -2.55 -1.59 -31.89
N SER A 439 -2.14 -1.27 -33.13
CA SER A 439 -3.01 -0.68 -34.13
C SER A 439 -4.37 -1.31 -33.93
N PRO A 440 -5.43 -0.54 -33.60
CA PRO A 440 -6.70 -1.14 -33.28
C PRO A 440 -7.10 -1.93 -34.51
N GLY A 441 -6.96 -3.25 -34.40
CA GLY A 441 -7.34 -4.18 -35.43
C GLY A 441 -8.83 -4.00 -35.61
N THR A 442 -9.21 -3.16 -36.57
CA THR A 442 -10.29 -3.28 -37.54
C THR A 442 -11.63 -3.89 -37.08
N ARG A 443 -11.96 -3.83 -35.78
CA ARG A 443 -13.22 -4.35 -35.21
C ARG A 443 -14.09 -3.25 -34.61
N THR A 444 -13.49 -2.21 -34.02
CA THR A 444 -14.25 -1.07 -33.45
C THR A 444 -14.71 -0.09 -34.53
N ILE A 445 -13.91 0.10 -35.60
CA ILE A 445 -14.31 0.91 -36.77
C ILE A 445 -15.44 0.23 -37.56
N LEU A 446 -15.48 -1.11 -37.58
CA LEU A 446 -16.54 -1.85 -38.28
C LEU A 446 -17.90 -1.67 -37.57
N HIS A 447 -17.95 -1.78 -36.24
CA HIS A 447 -19.18 -1.54 -35.48
C HIS A 447 -19.64 -0.09 -35.59
N TYR A 448 -18.74 0.90 -35.52
CA TYR A 448 -19.13 2.31 -35.66
C TYR A 448 -19.64 2.64 -37.07
N ARG A 449 -19.04 2.06 -38.13
CA ARG A 449 -19.51 2.20 -39.52
C ARG A 449 -20.83 1.48 -39.79
N ILE A 450 -21.05 0.31 -39.19
CA ILE A 450 -22.34 -0.40 -39.29
C ILE A 450 -23.43 0.38 -38.55
N ILE A 451 -23.16 0.88 -37.34
CA ILE A 451 -24.14 1.65 -36.55
C ILE A 451 -24.47 2.99 -37.24
N THR A 452 -23.48 3.73 -37.74
CA THR A 452 -23.74 4.96 -38.51
C THR A 452 -24.45 4.69 -39.83
N GLY A 453 -24.14 3.58 -40.52
CA GLY A 453 -24.88 3.14 -41.71
C GLY A 453 -26.34 2.79 -41.41
N CYS A 454 -26.61 2.04 -40.34
CA CYS A 454 -27.98 1.68 -39.94
C CYS A 454 -28.80 2.91 -39.52
N LEU A 455 -28.20 3.88 -38.81
CA LEU A 455 -28.88 5.13 -38.43
C LEU A 455 -29.21 6.00 -39.65
N ALA A 456 -28.33 6.04 -40.66
CA ALA A 456 -28.59 6.75 -41.92
C ALA A 456 -29.69 6.07 -42.76
N PHE A 457 -29.74 4.73 -42.77
CA PHE A 457 -30.83 4.00 -43.43
C PHE A 457 -32.18 4.19 -42.74
N LEU A 458 -32.21 4.20 -41.40
CA LEU A 458 -33.43 4.45 -40.63
C LEU A 458 -33.94 5.90 -40.81
N SER A 459 -33.04 6.89 -40.90
CA SER A 459 -33.45 8.27 -41.18
C SER A 459 -33.99 8.43 -42.61
N LEU A 460 -33.39 7.79 -43.61
CA LEU A 460 -33.90 7.81 -44.97
C LEU A 460 -35.24 7.07 -45.11
N ALA A 461 -35.43 5.94 -44.40
CA ALA A 461 -36.68 5.21 -44.41
C ALA A 461 -37.83 5.99 -43.75
N THR A 462 -37.56 6.70 -42.66
CA THR A 462 -38.55 7.56 -41.99
C THR A 462 -38.91 8.79 -42.83
N ILE A 463 -37.94 9.44 -43.47
CA ILE A 463 -38.20 10.54 -44.42
C ILE A 463 -39.01 10.04 -45.63
N GLY A 464 -38.63 8.89 -46.20
CA GLY A 464 -39.37 8.25 -47.28
C GLY A 464 -40.81 7.91 -46.90
N GLY A 465 -41.01 7.36 -45.70
CA GLY A 465 -42.34 7.07 -45.13
C GLY A 465 -43.18 8.33 -44.95
N LEU A 466 -42.61 9.40 -44.40
CA LEU A 466 -43.30 10.68 -44.24
C LEU A 466 -43.67 11.33 -45.57
N LEU A 467 -42.79 11.26 -46.59
CA LEU A 467 -43.08 11.77 -47.92
C LEU A 467 -44.16 10.94 -48.63
N ALA A 468 -44.13 9.61 -48.49
CA ALA A 468 -45.17 8.73 -49.03
C ALA A 468 -46.53 8.99 -48.34
N GLN A 469 -46.53 9.15 -47.02
CA GLN A 469 -47.74 9.47 -46.25
C GLN A 469 -48.27 10.87 -46.58
N HIS A 470 -47.39 11.85 -46.81
CA HIS A 470 -47.77 13.17 -47.31
C HIS A 470 -48.33 13.09 -48.73
N HIS A 471 -47.75 12.29 -49.63
CA HIS A 471 -48.28 12.08 -50.98
C HIS A 471 -49.63 11.34 -50.99
N LEU A 472 -49.82 10.35 -50.12
CA LEU A 472 -51.09 9.64 -49.94
C LEU A 472 -52.15 10.56 -49.36
N ASN A 473 -51.82 11.37 -48.35
CA ASN A 473 -52.73 12.40 -47.83
C ASN A 473 -53.07 13.41 -48.93
N ARG A 474 -52.10 13.90 -49.70
CA ARG A 474 -52.35 14.85 -50.81
C ARG A 474 -53.23 14.24 -51.90
N LYS A 475 -53.05 12.96 -52.24
CA LYS A 475 -53.93 12.21 -53.16
C LYS A 475 -55.34 12.01 -52.58
N ASN A 476 -55.45 11.74 -51.28
CA ASN A 476 -56.74 11.63 -50.60
C ASN A 476 -57.47 12.98 -50.51
N THR A 477 -56.75 14.09 -50.28
CA THR A 477 -57.31 15.45 -50.32
C THR A 477 -57.70 15.86 -51.75
N ALA A 478 -56.98 15.40 -52.78
CA ALA A 478 -57.38 15.60 -54.18
C ALA A 478 -58.60 14.75 -54.58
N ARG A 479 -58.74 13.53 -54.03
CA ARG A 479 -59.93 12.68 -54.24
C ARG A 479 -61.16 13.16 -53.46
N GLN A 480 -60.98 13.77 -52.28
CA GLN A 480 -62.08 14.36 -51.49
C GLN A 480 -62.53 15.75 -51.98
N ARG A 481 -61.86 16.35 -52.98
CA ARG A 481 -62.33 17.56 -53.68
C ARG A 481 -63.05 17.27 -55.01
N LEU A 482 -63.30 15.99 -55.34
CA LEU A 482 -64.01 15.54 -56.55
C LEU A 482 -65.27 14.71 -56.25
N LEU A 483 -65.70 14.63 -54.99
CA LEU A 483 -66.98 14.04 -54.58
C LEU A 483 -67.63 14.96 -53.55
N GLY A 484 -68.42 15.91 -54.05
CA GLY A 484 -69.18 16.87 -53.24
C GLY A 484 -69.44 18.17 -53.98
N PHE A 485 -70.32 18.13 -55.00
CA PHE A 485 -71.40 19.09 -55.29
C PHE A 485 -72.12 18.64 -56.58
N CYS A 486 -73.44 18.54 -56.46
CA CYS A 486 -74.45 17.92 -57.34
C CYS A 486 -74.54 16.39 -57.31
#